data_AF-A0AAW0L0X7-F1
#
_entry.id   AF-A0AAW0L0X7-F1
#
_cell.length_a   1.000
_cell.length_b   1.000
_cell.length_c   1.000
_cell.angle_alpha   90.00
_cell.angle_beta   90.00
_cell.angle_gamma   90.00
#
_symmetry.space_group_name_H-M   'P 1'
#
loop_
_entity.id
_entity.type
_entity.pdbx_description
1 polymer ?
#
loop_
_entity_poly.entity_id
_entity_poly.type
_entity_poly.pdbx_seq_one_letter_code
_entity_poly.pdbx_strand_id
1 'polypeptide(L)' 'MDNVQGRYARLCVQIDLECPLTSKIRIGKLLQPIQYEGITTICFECCFVGH' A
#
# COMPACT_ATOMS: atom_id res chain seq x y z
N MET A 1 28.59 -18.79 -4.98
CA MET A 1 27.55 -18.69 -3.95
C MET A 1 27.28 -17.21 -3.79
N ASP A 2 26.46 -16.74 -4.70
CA ASP A 2 26.30 -15.33 -5.00
C ASP A 2 25.09 -14.94 -4.17
N ASN A 3 25.38 -14.38 -2.99
CA ASN A 3 24.36 -13.95 -2.04
C ASN A 3 23.67 -12.72 -2.62
N VAL A 4 22.68 -12.92 -3.51
CA VAL A 4 21.90 -11.84 -4.10
C VAL A 4 20.93 -11.34 -3.03
N GLN A 5 21.42 -10.45 -2.17
CA GLN A 5 20.56 -9.72 -1.25
C GLN A 5 19.73 -8.74 -2.07
N GLY A 6 18.42 -9.00 -2.16
CA GLY A 6 17.48 -8.12 -2.84
C GLY A 6 17.58 -6.70 -2.27
N ARG A 7 17.54 -5.69 -3.14
CA ARG A 7 17.41 -4.30 -2.73
C ARG A 7 15.92 -3.98 -2.60
N TYR A 8 15.47 -3.66 -1.40
CA TYR A 8 14.08 -3.28 -1.13
C TYR A 8 14.02 -1.77 -0.88
N ALA A 9 12.95 -1.13 -1.38
CA ALA A 9 12.62 0.26 -1.07
C ALA A 9 11.28 0.30 -0.33
N ARG A 10 11.15 1.25 0.61
CA ARG A 10 9.89 1.51 1.32
C ARG A 10 9.36 2.86 0.87
N LEU A 11 8.06 2.92 0.57
CA LEU A 11 7.37 4.14 0.15
C LEU A 11 6.19 4.36 1.09
N CYS A 12 6.00 5.60 1.54
CA CYS A 12 4.75 6.00 2.18
C CYS A 12 3.84 6.56 1.09
N VAL A 13 2.62 6.05 1.01
CA VAL A 13 1.60 6.54 0.09
C VAL A 13 0.44 7.06 0.92
N GLN A 14 -0.03 8.26 0.58
CA GLN A 14 -1.28 8.76 1.12
C GLN A 14 -2.42 8.12 0.31
N ILE A 15 -3.36 7.52 1.00
CA ILE A 15 -4.54 6.88 0.41
C ILE A 15 -5.75 7.63 0.93
N ASP A 16 -6.57 8.11 0.00
CA ASP A 16 -7.89 8.63 0.33
C ASP A 16 -8.83 7.44 0.56
N LEU A 17 -9.43 7.38 1.75
CA LEU A 17 -10.32 6.30 2.17
C LEU A 17 -11.79 6.57 1.81
N GLU A 18 -12.14 7.81 1.43
CA GLU A 18 -13.49 8.15 0.95
C GLU A 18 -13.69 7.71 -0.50
N CYS A 19 -12.58 7.52 -1.23
CA CYS A 19 -12.56 7.01 -2.59
C CYS A 19 -12.37 5.48 -2.64
N PRO A 20 -12.77 4.81 -3.76
CA PRO A 20 -12.45 3.42 -3.97
C PRO A 20 -10.93 3.16 -3.91
N LEU A 21 -10.55 2.13 -3.14
CA LEU A 21 -9.15 1.79 -2.91
C LEU A 21 -8.43 1.47 -4.22
N THR A 22 -7.29 2.11 -4.41
CA THR A 22 -6.48 1.94 -5.62
C THR A 22 -5.80 0.57 -5.62
N SER A 23 -6.02 -0.23 -6.67
CA SER A 23 -5.45 -1.57 -6.79
C SER A 23 -4.01 -1.60 -7.30
N LYS A 24 -3.52 -0.51 -7.93
CA LYS A 24 -2.17 -0.42 -8.50
C LYS A 24 -1.64 1.01 -8.42
N ILE A 25 -0.37 1.16 -8.06
CA ILE A 25 0.33 2.47 -8.09
C ILE A 25 1.42 2.49 -9.14
N ARG A 26 1.70 3.68 -9.65
CA ARG A 26 2.78 3.91 -10.60
C ARG A 26 4.00 4.46 -9.89
N ILE A 27 5.10 3.70 -9.91
CA ILE A 27 6.41 4.09 -9.35
C ILE A 27 7.35 4.36 -10.52
N GLY A 28 7.36 5.61 -10.99
CA GLY A 28 8.07 6.00 -12.20
C GLY A 28 7.52 5.29 -13.46
N LYS A 29 8.28 4.32 -13.99
CA LYS A 29 7.88 3.50 -15.15
C LYS A 29 7.26 2.15 -14.75
N LEU A 30 7.28 1.81 -13.46
CA LEU A 30 6.74 0.56 -12.95
C LEU A 30 5.28 0.74 -12.55
N LEU A 31 4.43 -0.21 -12.94
CA LEU A 31 3.07 -0.35 -12.40
C LEU A 31 3.07 -1.47 -11.37
N GLN A 32 2.95 -1.11 -10.10
CA GLN A 32 3.03 -2.04 -8.97
C GLN A 32 1.63 -2.35 -8.44
N PRO A 33 1.18 -3.62 -8.42
CA PRO A 33 -0.05 -4.01 -7.75
C PRO A 33 0.09 -3.86 -6.22
N ILE A 34 -1.00 -3.43 -5.57
CA ILE A 34 -1.08 -3.27 -4.12
C ILE A 34 -1.87 -4.43 -3.53
N GLN A 35 -1.33 -5.00 -2.46
CA GLN A 35 -2.04 -5.89 -1.54
C GLN A 35 -2.29 -5.10 -0.25
N TYR A 36 -3.55 -4.94 0.12
CA TYR A 36 -3.90 -4.35 1.41
C TYR A 36 -3.99 -5.46 2.45
N GLU A 37 -3.29 -5.29 3.56
CA GLU A 37 -3.38 -6.18 4.72
C GLU A 37 -4.12 -5.46 5.85
N GLY A 38 -4.98 -6.18 6.58
CA GLY A 38 -5.69 -5.62 7.74
C GLY A 38 -6.71 -4.52 7.39
N ILE A 39 -7.21 -4.48 6.16
CA ILE A 39 -8.13 -3.44 5.69
C ILE A 39 -9.41 -3.34 6.54
N THR A 40 -9.82 -4.46 7.13
CA THR A 40 -10.99 -4.57 8.02
C THR A 40 -10.77 -3.91 9.38
N THR A 41 -9.55 -3.50 9.72
CA THR A 41 -9.23 -2.80 10.97
C THR A 41 -9.32 -1.27 10.84
N ILE A 42 -9.49 -0.79 9.60
CA ILE A 42 -9.62 0.63 9.27
C ILE A 42 -11.12 0.95 9.23
N CYS A 43 -11.56 1.92 10.02
CA CYS A 43 -12.90 2.47 9.88
C CYS A 43 -12.91 3.44 8.69
N PHE A 44 -13.60 3.10 7.61
CA PHE A 44 -13.71 3.95 6.41
C PHE A 44 -14.56 5.21 6.65
N GLU A 45 -15.43 5.21 7.66
CA GLU A 45 -16.20 6.41 8.04
C GLU A 45 -15.36 7.39 8.87
N CYS A 46 -14.51 6.88 9.78
CA CYS A 46 -13.75 7.73 10.70
C CYS A 46 -12.28 7.93 10.28
N CYS A 47 -11.78 7.17 9.31
CA CYS A 47 -10.37 7.14 8.88
C CYS A 47 -9.37 6.79 10.00
N PHE A 48 -9.81 6.10 11.05
CA PHE A 48 -8.97 5.64 12.17
C PHE A 48 -8.82 4.12 12.18
N VAL A 49 -7.68 3.64 12.66
CA VAL A 49 -7.38 2.21 12.83
C VAL A 49 -7.73 1.80 14.26
N GLY A 50 -8.49 0.72 14.43
CA GLY A 50 -8.77 0.12 15.74
C GLY A 50 -9.93 0.75 16.52
N HIS A 51 -10.98 1.16 15.81
CA HIS A 51 -12.26 1.57 16.42
C HIS A 51 -12.92 0.43 17.22
#